data_AF-A0A356UAC9-F1
#
_entry.id   AF-A0A356UAC9-F1
#
_cell.length_a   1.000
_cell.length_b   1.000
_cell.length_c   1.000
_cell.angle_alpha   90.00
_cell.angle_beta   90.00
_cell.angle_gamma   90.00
#
_symmetry.space_group_name_H-M   'P 1'
#
loop_
_entity.id
_entity.type
_entity.pdbx_description
1 polymer ?
#
loop_
_entity_poly.entity_id
_entity_poly.type
_entity_poly.pdbx_seq_one_letter_code
_entity_poly.pdbx_strand_id
1 'polypeptide(L)'
;MTANNPYFEKKFNCPVCKTDFSSRAIRSSRVYVERKEADLHVIYRGVSPLHYSIIVCPACYYAASTNSFAQEINPIILEKLVQALYQLRPKPAIEYTQERDLEKALSSFKLAIRSAQLKQVRAGELAGLFMGAAWVTREVNDEELEAVYLKEALAHYLEAYNKDFQSIGNMSDIQATYLIGELYRRTGDCKEAVNWFNRVIVHKHIKQYPHIEKLTREQWALAREQAQLEPDSEGTVSDIDVSQRKDKPEKDAKTATASNIGKVKIPPRRPSMQMPAHLYADQIDWLTRIVNNGYNSTKNLVSKEQVLRALLDAVIKNLDNNLPQQFSSEEELKDLFGELLTGDR
;
A
#
# COMPACT_ATOMS: atom_id res chain seq x y z
N MET A 1 32.89 -34.00 14.45
CA MET A 1 32.79 -32.54 14.70
C MET A 1 32.50 -31.85 13.38
N THR A 2 31.27 -31.91 12.88
CA THR A 2 30.90 -31.20 11.63
C THR A 2 30.45 -29.80 12.00
N ALA A 3 31.21 -28.82 11.49
CA ALA A 3 31.17 -27.43 11.89
C ALA A 3 29.75 -26.84 11.87
N ASN A 4 29.47 -26.10 12.94
CA ASN A 4 28.23 -25.44 13.32
C ASN A 4 27.93 -24.20 12.43
N ASN A 5 28.08 -24.30 11.11
CA ASN A 5 28.04 -23.16 10.20
C ASN A 5 26.58 -22.84 9.77
N PRO A 6 26.05 -21.63 10.08
CA PRO A 6 24.69 -21.24 9.67
C PRO A 6 24.56 -20.96 8.17
N TYR A 7 25.67 -20.80 7.46
CA TYR A 7 25.72 -20.47 6.05
C TYR A 7 25.73 -21.70 5.13
N PHE A 8 25.26 -21.49 3.91
CA PHE A 8 25.49 -22.36 2.76
C PHE A 8 25.70 -21.52 1.51
N GLU A 9 26.37 -22.09 0.51
CA GLU A 9 26.55 -21.43 -0.78
C GLU A 9 25.41 -21.76 -1.73
N LYS A 10 24.90 -20.72 -2.39
CA LYS A 10 23.93 -20.84 -3.47
C LYS A 10 24.52 -20.24 -4.74
N LYS A 11 24.43 -20.99 -5.84
CA LYS A 11 24.91 -20.57 -7.16
C LYS A 11 23.87 -19.69 -7.85
N PHE A 12 24.33 -18.68 -8.56
CA PHE A 12 23.52 -17.74 -9.32
C PHE A 12 24.18 -17.45 -10.67
N ASN A 13 23.35 -17.29 -11.70
CA ASN A 13 23.75 -16.72 -12.98
C ASN A 13 23.15 -15.32 -13.09
N CYS A 14 23.98 -14.30 -13.35
CA CYS A 14 23.48 -12.93 -13.45
C CYS A 14 22.69 -12.72 -14.75
N PRO A 15 21.42 -12.28 -14.72
CA PRO A 15 20.66 -12.06 -15.95
C PRO A 15 21.21 -10.91 -16.79
N VAL A 16 21.96 -9.98 -16.17
CA VAL A 16 22.49 -8.76 -16.78
C VAL A 16 23.81 -9.00 -17.52
N CYS A 17 24.82 -9.51 -16.81
CA CYS A 17 26.17 -9.71 -17.37
C CYS A 17 26.54 -11.18 -17.63
N LYS A 18 25.62 -12.12 -17.36
CA LYS A 18 25.78 -13.57 -17.52
C LYS A 18 26.92 -14.21 -16.70
N THR A 19 27.53 -13.46 -15.77
CA THR A 19 28.53 -14.01 -14.85
C THR A 19 27.89 -15.02 -13.90
N ASP A 20 28.51 -16.20 -13.81
CA ASP A 20 28.22 -17.20 -12.78
C ASP A 20 28.98 -16.86 -11.50
N PHE A 21 28.29 -16.93 -10.36
CA PHE A 21 28.88 -16.70 -9.05
C PHE A 21 28.14 -17.47 -7.96
N SER A 22 28.76 -17.57 -6.79
CA SER A 22 28.11 -18.13 -5.60
C SER A 22 28.00 -17.04 -4.54
N SER A 23 26.90 -17.03 -3.81
CA SER A 23 26.69 -16.14 -2.66
C SER A 23 26.24 -16.96 -1.46
N ARG A 24 26.62 -16.50 -0.26
CA ARG A 24 26.15 -17.09 0.99
C ARG A 24 24.65 -16.85 1.18
N ALA A 25 24.00 -17.84 1.75
CA ALA A 25 22.62 -17.83 2.20
C ALA A 25 22.49 -18.52 3.56
N ILE A 26 21.44 -18.21 4.31
CA ILE A 26 21.21 -18.76 5.65
C ILE A 26 20.37 -20.04 5.57
N ARG A 27 20.85 -21.11 6.21
CA ARG A 27 20.11 -22.38 6.30
C ARG A 27 18.87 -22.18 7.16
N SER A 28 17.69 -22.54 6.65
CA SER A 28 16.41 -22.44 7.38
C SER A 28 16.44 -23.17 8.73
N SER A 29 17.13 -24.31 8.82
CA SER A 29 17.30 -25.07 10.08
C SER A 29 18.09 -24.34 11.18
N ARG A 30 18.72 -23.21 10.85
CA ARG A 30 19.51 -22.38 11.77
C ARG A 30 18.86 -21.02 12.03
N VAL A 31 17.66 -20.80 11.52
CA VAL A 31 16.90 -19.57 11.70
C VAL A 31 15.97 -19.73 12.90
N TYR A 32 16.22 -18.96 13.96
CA TYR A 32 15.38 -18.94 15.15
C TYR A 32 14.78 -17.55 15.33
N VAL A 33 13.46 -17.45 15.25
CA VAL A 33 12.74 -16.19 15.47
C VAL A 33 12.76 -15.87 16.96
N GLU A 34 13.28 -14.69 17.31
CA GLU A 34 13.26 -14.17 18.68
C GLU A 34 11.97 -13.40 18.96
N ARG A 35 11.62 -12.44 18.09
CA ARG A 35 10.37 -11.69 18.18
C ARG A 35 9.94 -11.17 16.81
N LYS A 36 8.69 -10.74 16.72
CA LYS A 36 8.16 -10.00 15.58
C LYS A 36 7.67 -8.65 16.05
N GLU A 37 8.01 -7.61 15.31
CA GLU A 37 7.59 -6.24 15.59
C GLU A 37 6.27 -5.94 14.86
N ALA A 38 5.63 -4.83 15.24
CA ALA A 38 4.32 -4.46 14.73
C ALA A 38 4.31 -4.25 13.21
N ASP A 39 5.39 -3.77 12.62
CA ASP A 39 5.54 -3.56 11.18
C ASP A 39 6.01 -4.83 10.43
N LEU A 40 5.78 -6.01 11.03
CA LEU A 40 6.13 -7.33 10.50
C LEU A 40 7.63 -7.61 10.39
N HIS A 41 8.48 -6.73 10.95
CA HIS A 41 9.90 -7.01 11.07
C HIS A 41 10.12 -8.24 11.96
N VAL A 42 10.94 -9.18 11.51
CA VAL A 42 11.25 -10.40 12.26
C VAL A 42 12.67 -10.30 12.78
N ILE A 43 12.82 -10.24 14.11
CA ILE A 43 14.11 -10.28 14.77
C ILE A 43 14.48 -11.73 15.03
N TYR A 44 15.68 -12.11 14.62
CA TYR A 44 16.19 -13.47 14.75
C TYR A 44 17.28 -13.53 15.82
N ARG A 45 17.34 -14.66 16.53
CA ARG A 45 18.47 -14.97 17.39
C ARG A 45 19.67 -15.36 16.52
N GLY A 46 20.67 -14.50 16.46
CA GLY A 46 21.88 -14.70 15.65
C GLY A 46 21.78 -14.01 14.29
N VAL A 47 22.18 -14.71 13.22
CA VAL A 47 22.28 -14.11 11.88
C VAL A 47 20.90 -14.00 11.23
N SER A 48 20.52 -12.78 10.82
CA SER A 48 19.23 -12.53 10.18
C SER A 48 19.25 -12.96 8.70
N PRO A 49 18.27 -13.76 8.23
CA PRO A 49 18.07 -14.01 6.81
C PRO A 49 17.84 -12.75 5.98
N LEU A 50 17.34 -11.66 6.60
CA LEU A 50 17.12 -10.38 5.94
C LEU A 50 18.41 -9.83 5.30
N HIS A 51 19.55 -9.99 5.97
CA HIS A 51 20.86 -9.50 5.51
C HIS A 51 21.33 -10.14 4.20
N TYR A 52 20.79 -11.32 3.87
CA TYR A 52 21.11 -12.11 2.67
C TYR A 52 19.94 -12.20 1.69
N SER A 53 18.85 -11.46 1.93
CA SER A 53 17.65 -11.48 1.08
C SER A 53 17.92 -10.88 -0.32
N ILE A 54 18.86 -9.93 -0.40
CA ILE A 54 19.32 -9.29 -1.63
C ILE A 54 20.58 -9.97 -2.17
N ILE A 55 20.51 -10.39 -3.42
CA ILE A 55 21.63 -10.95 -4.18
C ILE A 55 22.26 -9.83 -5.00
N VAL A 56 23.58 -9.70 -4.93
CA VAL A 56 24.35 -8.69 -5.68
C VAL A 56 25.36 -9.40 -6.57
N CYS A 57 25.34 -9.09 -7.86
CA CYS A 57 26.34 -9.61 -8.79
C CYS A 57 27.71 -8.94 -8.53
N PRO A 58 28.81 -9.70 -8.36
CA PRO A 58 30.13 -9.12 -8.11
C PRO A 58 30.72 -8.39 -9.33
N ALA A 59 30.27 -8.71 -10.55
CA ALA A 59 30.79 -8.12 -11.78
C ALA A 59 30.10 -6.79 -12.12
N CYS A 60 28.76 -6.79 -12.20
CA CYS A 60 27.99 -5.61 -12.62
C CYS A 60 27.23 -4.91 -11.49
N TYR A 61 27.28 -5.40 -10.25
CA TYR A 61 26.54 -4.82 -9.10
C TYR A 61 25.02 -4.77 -9.27
N TYR A 62 24.47 -5.48 -10.27
CA TYR A 62 23.04 -5.72 -10.33
C TYR A 62 22.59 -6.40 -9.05
N ALA A 63 21.58 -5.82 -8.41
CA ALA A 63 21.05 -6.29 -7.15
C ALA A 63 19.54 -6.46 -7.23
N ALA A 64 19.04 -7.56 -6.67
CA ALA A 64 17.62 -7.86 -6.60
C ALA A 64 17.34 -8.85 -5.48
N SER A 65 16.06 -8.99 -5.10
CA SER A 65 15.64 -10.01 -4.14
C SER A 65 15.97 -11.41 -4.68
N THR A 66 16.16 -12.37 -3.78
CA THR A 66 16.43 -13.78 -4.17
C THR A 66 15.37 -14.34 -5.15
N ASN A 67 14.12 -13.89 -5.06
CA ASN A 67 13.02 -14.36 -5.91
C ASN A 67 12.99 -13.65 -7.28
N SER A 68 13.39 -12.38 -7.35
CA SER A 68 13.38 -11.60 -8.60
C SER A 68 14.73 -11.56 -9.32
N PHE A 69 15.82 -12.04 -8.70
CA PHE A 69 17.16 -11.95 -9.26
C PHE A 69 17.33 -12.67 -10.60
N ALA A 70 16.78 -13.88 -10.75
CA ALA A 70 16.93 -14.68 -11.96
C ALA A 70 15.86 -14.39 -13.04
N GLN A 71 14.95 -13.44 -12.79
CA GLN A 71 13.91 -13.11 -13.76
C GLN A 71 14.52 -12.49 -15.02
N GLU A 72 13.97 -12.85 -16.17
CA GLU A 72 14.38 -12.29 -17.44
C GLU A 72 14.10 -10.79 -17.48
N ILE A 73 15.07 -10.06 -18.05
CA ILE A 73 15.01 -8.59 -18.17
C ILE A 73 14.74 -8.28 -19.64
N ASN A 74 13.81 -7.37 -19.89
CA ASN A 74 13.51 -6.89 -21.23
C ASN A 74 14.81 -6.36 -21.89
N PRO A 75 15.16 -6.81 -23.12
CA PRO A 75 16.39 -6.38 -23.80
C PRO A 75 16.56 -4.87 -23.90
N ILE A 76 15.48 -4.11 -24.10
CA ILE A 76 15.51 -2.64 -24.21
C ILE A 76 15.94 -2.00 -22.89
N ILE A 77 15.48 -2.56 -21.76
CA ILE A 77 15.84 -2.10 -20.41
C ILE A 77 17.26 -2.54 -20.07
N LEU A 78 17.64 -3.74 -20.51
CA LEU A 78 18.94 -4.35 -20.22
C LEU A 78 20.11 -3.46 -20.66
N GLU A 79 20.08 -2.92 -21.88
CA GLU A 79 21.16 -2.04 -22.37
C GLU A 79 21.36 -0.81 -21.49
N LYS A 80 20.26 -0.12 -21.14
CA LYS A 80 20.29 1.05 -20.25
C LYS A 80 20.75 0.68 -18.83
N LEU A 81 20.26 -0.44 -18.32
CA LEU A 81 20.61 -0.95 -17.00
C LEU A 81 22.11 -1.24 -16.89
N VAL A 82 22.70 -1.89 -17.88
CA VAL A 82 24.15 -2.18 -17.90
C VAL A 82 24.96 -0.90 -17.78
N GLN A 83 24.66 0.11 -18.62
CA GLN A 83 25.38 1.39 -18.60
C GLN A 83 25.27 2.10 -17.25
N ALA A 84 24.06 2.18 -16.68
CA ALA A 84 23.82 2.81 -15.39
C ALA A 84 24.54 2.08 -14.24
N LEU A 85 24.48 0.74 -14.22
CA LEU A 85 25.14 -0.07 -13.19
C LEU A 85 26.67 0.10 -13.19
N TYR A 86 27.30 0.24 -14.36
CA TYR A 86 28.73 0.52 -14.44
C TYR A 86 29.11 1.87 -13.79
N GLN A 87 28.26 2.89 -13.93
CA GLN A 87 28.49 4.21 -13.33
C GLN A 87 28.23 4.22 -11.82
N LEU A 88 27.26 3.43 -11.36
CA LEU A 88 26.85 3.34 -9.96
C LEU A 88 27.72 2.40 -9.11
N ARG A 89 28.77 1.81 -9.71
CA ARG A 89 29.68 0.89 -9.01
C ARG A 89 30.34 1.60 -7.81
N PRO A 90 30.29 1.02 -6.60
CA PRO A 90 30.99 1.57 -5.46
C PRO A 90 32.51 1.61 -5.69
N LYS A 91 33.14 2.68 -5.22
CA LYS A 91 34.60 2.86 -5.23
C LYS A 91 35.02 3.17 -3.79
N PRO A 92 35.77 2.29 -3.10
CA PRO A 92 36.33 1.01 -3.58
C PRO A 92 35.25 -0.07 -3.80
N ALA A 93 35.64 -1.15 -4.50
CA ALA A 93 34.79 -2.31 -4.72
C ALA A 93 34.41 -2.96 -3.38
N ILE A 94 33.14 -3.36 -3.23
CA ILE A 94 32.60 -3.99 -2.02
C ILE A 94 32.20 -5.42 -2.36
N GLU A 95 32.62 -6.39 -1.52
CA GLU A 95 32.26 -7.79 -1.68
C GLU A 95 30.96 -8.13 -0.93
N TYR A 96 29.98 -8.68 -1.66
CA TYR A 96 28.65 -9.03 -1.14
C TYR A 96 28.37 -10.55 -1.14
N THR A 97 29.28 -11.37 -1.64
CA THR A 97 29.13 -12.83 -1.77
C THR A 97 29.44 -13.56 -0.47
N GLN A 98 30.16 -12.92 0.45
CA GLN A 98 30.60 -13.45 1.73
C GLN A 98 29.66 -13.06 2.88
N GLU A 99 30.12 -13.27 4.11
CA GLU A 99 29.47 -12.78 5.32
C GLU A 99 29.31 -11.25 5.27
N ARG A 100 28.12 -10.79 5.65
CA ARG A 100 27.72 -9.38 5.64
C ARG A 100 27.53 -8.88 7.05
N ASP A 101 28.10 -7.72 7.31
CA ASP A 101 27.72 -6.82 8.40
C ASP A 101 26.46 -6.04 8.00
N LEU A 102 25.93 -5.27 8.94
CA LEU A 102 24.72 -4.46 8.74
C LEU A 102 24.91 -3.39 7.65
N GLU A 103 26.10 -2.81 7.55
CA GLU A 103 26.42 -1.79 6.54
C GLU A 103 26.37 -2.37 5.12
N LYS A 104 26.96 -3.57 4.90
CA LYS A 104 26.88 -4.30 3.63
C LYS A 104 25.46 -4.74 3.34
N ALA A 105 24.71 -5.19 4.35
CA ALA A 105 23.30 -5.52 4.18
C ALA A 105 22.51 -4.31 3.67
N LEU A 106 22.65 -3.16 4.34
CA LEU A 106 21.99 -1.91 3.93
C LEU A 106 22.43 -1.44 2.55
N SER A 107 23.73 -1.48 2.26
CA SER A 107 24.28 -1.11 0.95
C SER A 107 23.73 -2.02 -0.16
N SER A 108 23.51 -3.32 0.12
CA SER A 108 22.88 -4.23 -0.83
C SER A 108 21.43 -3.84 -1.14
N PHE A 109 20.66 -3.41 -0.13
CA PHE A 109 19.31 -2.87 -0.34
C PHE A 109 19.33 -1.59 -1.17
N LYS A 110 20.27 -0.67 -0.90
CA LYS A 110 20.45 0.56 -1.71
C LYS A 110 20.71 0.23 -3.18
N LEU A 111 21.55 -0.78 -3.48
CA LEU A 111 21.79 -1.25 -4.84
C LEU A 111 20.53 -1.88 -5.46
N ALA A 112 19.76 -2.64 -4.69
CA ALA A 112 18.53 -3.27 -5.16
C ALA A 112 17.45 -2.24 -5.50
N ILE A 113 17.25 -1.22 -4.65
CA ILE A 113 16.32 -0.11 -4.89
C ILE A 113 16.69 0.60 -6.19
N ARG A 114 17.96 0.94 -6.39
CA ARG A 114 18.43 1.58 -7.64
C ARG A 114 18.21 0.69 -8.86
N SER A 115 18.54 -0.60 -8.75
CA SER A 115 18.33 -1.57 -9.84
C SER A 115 16.85 -1.72 -10.19
N ALA A 116 15.97 -1.73 -9.17
CA ALA A 116 14.53 -1.80 -9.30
C ALA A 116 13.94 -0.54 -9.95
N GLN A 117 14.40 0.65 -9.56
CA GLN A 117 14.01 1.92 -10.17
C GLN A 117 14.41 2.00 -11.65
N LEU A 118 15.65 1.60 -11.98
CA LEU A 118 16.13 1.55 -13.36
C LEU A 118 15.34 0.55 -14.23
N LYS A 119 14.91 -0.56 -13.63
CA LYS A 119 14.03 -1.55 -14.27
C LYS A 119 12.57 -1.12 -14.36
N GLN A 120 12.18 -0.05 -13.67
CA GLN A 120 10.78 0.38 -13.51
C GLN A 120 9.88 -0.77 -13.04
N VAL A 121 10.30 -1.46 -11.98
CA VAL A 121 9.49 -2.54 -11.40
C VAL A 121 8.18 -2.00 -10.81
N ARG A 122 7.25 -2.90 -10.52
CA ARG A 122 5.97 -2.54 -9.89
C ARG A 122 6.19 -1.91 -8.52
N ALA A 123 5.32 -0.96 -8.16
CA ALA A 123 5.38 -0.25 -6.89
C ALA A 123 5.42 -1.20 -5.68
N GLY A 124 4.69 -2.34 -5.73
CA GLY A 124 4.71 -3.33 -4.66
C GLY A 124 6.07 -4.01 -4.42
N GLU A 125 6.84 -4.26 -5.48
CA GLU A 125 8.22 -4.79 -5.35
C GLU A 125 9.14 -3.72 -4.75
N LEU A 126 9.01 -2.47 -5.22
CA LEU A 126 9.81 -1.35 -4.74
C LEU A 126 9.51 -1.03 -3.26
N ALA A 127 8.24 -1.06 -2.86
CA ALA A 127 7.80 -0.89 -1.48
C ALA A 127 8.43 -1.94 -0.55
N GLY A 128 8.46 -3.21 -0.97
CA GLY A 128 9.11 -4.28 -0.21
C GLY A 128 10.62 -4.09 -0.04
N LEU A 129 11.31 -3.53 -1.04
CA LEU A 129 12.73 -3.19 -0.94
C LEU A 129 12.98 -2.04 0.04
N PHE A 130 12.15 -0.99 0.01
CA PHE A 130 12.22 0.11 0.97
C PHE A 130 11.91 -0.35 2.40
N MET A 131 10.91 -1.23 2.57
CA MET A 131 10.59 -1.82 3.86
C MET A 131 11.77 -2.63 4.43
N GLY A 132 12.39 -3.47 3.60
CA GLY A 132 13.58 -4.22 3.99
C GLY A 132 14.76 -3.31 4.34
N ALA A 133 14.94 -2.20 3.61
CA ALA A 133 15.95 -1.20 3.93
C ALA A 133 15.68 -0.52 5.29
N ALA A 134 14.42 -0.14 5.56
CA ALA A 134 14.00 0.48 6.82
C ALA A 134 14.27 -0.44 8.04
N TRP A 135 14.02 -1.74 7.88
CA TRP A 135 14.34 -2.73 8.92
C TRP A 135 15.84 -2.83 9.19
N VAL A 136 16.67 -2.86 8.14
CA VAL A 136 18.13 -2.91 8.34
C VAL A 136 18.65 -1.60 8.94
N THR A 137 18.12 -0.43 8.56
CA THR A 137 18.53 0.85 9.19
C THR A 137 18.16 0.91 10.66
N ARG A 138 17.00 0.35 11.05
CA ARG A 138 16.62 0.20 12.46
C ARG A 138 17.64 -0.62 13.23
N GLU A 139 18.13 -1.72 12.66
CA GLU A 139 19.17 -2.55 13.28
C GLU A 139 20.52 -1.82 13.40
N VAL A 140 20.79 -0.85 12.52
CA VAL A 140 21.97 0.04 12.59
C VAL A 140 21.78 1.18 13.61
N ASN A 141 20.55 1.38 14.11
CA ASN A 141 20.14 2.51 14.97
C ASN A 141 20.26 3.88 14.27
N ASP A 142 19.96 3.93 12.97
CA ASP A 142 19.86 5.16 12.19
C ASP A 142 18.39 5.54 11.99
N GLU A 143 17.84 6.25 12.97
CA GLU A 143 16.41 6.61 13.02
C GLU A 143 16.01 7.60 11.92
N GLU A 144 16.91 8.52 11.55
CA GLU A 144 16.65 9.51 10.49
C GLU A 144 16.51 8.83 9.14
N LEU A 145 17.44 7.92 8.82
CA LEU A 145 17.39 7.18 7.56
C LEU A 145 16.25 6.16 7.53
N GLU A 146 15.94 5.54 8.67
CA GLU A 146 14.76 4.69 8.81
C GLU A 146 13.49 5.46 8.46
N ALA A 147 13.30 6.66 9.02
CA ALA A 147 12.12 7.47 8.76
C ALA A 147 11.95 7.81 7.26
N VAL A 148 13.06 8.08 6.56
CA VAL A 148 13.03 8.28 5.09
C VAL A 148 12.55 7.02 4.37
N TYR A 149 13.10 5.85 4.70
CA TYR A 149 12.70 4.61 4.03
C TYR A 149 11.28 4.16 4.37
N LEU A 150 10.79 4.42 5.59
CA LEU A 150 9.39 4.14 5.94
C LEU A 150 8.41 5.01 5.15
N LYS A 151 8.73 6.29 4.94
CA LYS A 151 7.92 7.19 4.11
C LYS A 151 7.86 6.75 2.65
N GLU A 152 9.01 6.39 2.07
CA GLU A 152 9.09 5.86 0.70
C GLU A 152 8.34 4.53 0.56
N ALA A 153 8.50 3.61 1.54
CA ALA A 153 7.77 2.35 1.57
C ALA A 153 6.26 2.59 1.62
N LEU A 154 5.79 3.50 2.48
CA LEU A 154 4.38 3.86 2.59
C LEU A 154 3.82 4.40 1.27
N ALA A 155 4.51 5.36 0.64
CA ALA A 155 4.10 5.94 -0.64
C ALA A 155 3.93 4.87 -1.73
N HIS A 156 4.89 3.95 -1.86
CA HIS A 156 4.81 2.89 -2.85
C HIS A 156 3.80 1.79 -2.49
N TYR A 157 3.59 1.48 -1.21
CA TYR A 157 2.52 0.57 -0.80
C TYR A 157 1.14 1.15 -1.11
N LEU A 158 0.93 2.45 -0.90
CA LEU A 158 -0.30 3.13 -1.28
C LEU A 158 -0.52 3.12 -2.79
N GLU A 159 0.53 3.40 -3.56
CA GLU A 159 0.46 3.33 -5.02
C GLU A 159 0.09 1.91 -5.48
N ALA A 160 0.75 0.89 -4.93
CA ALA A 160 0.47 -0.50 -5.25
C ALA A 160 -0.95 -0.89 -4.83
N TYR A 161 -1.41 -0.46 -3.65
CA TYR A 161 -2.78 -0.70 -3.17
C TYR A 161 -3.83 -0.13 -4.12
N ASN A 162 -3.62 1.09 -4.61
CA ASN A 162 -4.58 1.79 -5.46
C ASN A 162 -4.55 1.30 -6.92
N LYS A 163 -3.39 0.93 -7.46
CA LYS A 163 -3.23 0.60 -8.88
C LYS A 163 -3.24 -0.91 -9.16
N ASP A 164 -2.60 -1.71 -8.32
CA ASP A 164 -2.32 -3.12 -8.58
C ASP A 164 -2.25 -3.94 -7.28
N PHE A 165 -3.40 -4.09 -6.65
CA PHE A 165 -3.54 -4.74 -5.34
C PHE A 165 -3.08 -6.20 -5.31
N GLN A 166 -3.05 -6.87 -6.47
CA GLN A 166 -2.62 -8.27 -6.58
C GLN A 166 -1.10 -8.43 -6.63
N SER A 167 -0.34 -7.34 -6.78
CA SER A 167 1.13 -7.39 -6.94
C SER A 167 1.92 -6.79 -5.77
N ILE A 168 1.32 -6.71 -4.58
CA ILE A 168 2.01 -6.27 -3.34
C ILE A 168 2.92 -7.41 -2.80
N GLY A 169 3.91 -7.79 -3.59
CA GLY A 169 4.92 -8.80 -3.23
C GLY A 169 4.31 -10.14 -2.82
N ASN A 170 4.85 -10.70 -1.73
CA ASN A 170 4.43 -11.99 -1.17
C ASN A 170 3.34 -11.86 -0.08
N MET A 171 2.75 -10.68 0.10
CA MET A 171 1.78 -10.42 1.15
C MET A 171 0.35 -10.58 0.66
N SER A 172 -0.53 -11.04 1.56
CA SER A 172 -1.97 -10.96 1.33
C SER A 172 -2.46 -9.51 1.34
N ASP A 173 -3.60 -9.29 0.71
CA ASP A 173 -4.39 -8.07 0.77
C ASP A 173 -4.55 -7.50 2.20
N ILE A 174 -4.87 -8.37 3.15
CA ILE A 174 -5.05 -8.00 4.55
C ILE A 174 -3.75 -7.57 5.20
N GLN A 175 -2.65 -8.29 4.93
CA GLN A 175 -1.34 -7.94 5.47
C GLN A 175 -0.83 -6.62 4.91
N ALA A 176 -1.02 -6.37 3.61
CA ALA A 176 -0.67 -5.10 2.98
C ALA A 176 -1.47 -3.94 3.58
N THR A 177 -2.80 -4.11 3.74
CA THR A 177 -3.68 -3.10 4.34
C THR A 177 -3.28 -2.80 5.79
N TYR A 178 -2.94 -3.83 6.57
CA TYR A 178 -2.43 -3.68 7.94
C TYR A 178 -1.09 -2.95 7.98
N LEU A 179 -0.16 -3.34 7.10
CA LEU A 179 1.18 -2.74 7.05
C LEU A 179 1.11 -1.25 6.71
N ILE A 180 0.24 -0.85 5.76
CA ILE A 180 0.00 0.56 5.44
C ILE A 180 -0.44 1.33 6.70
N GLY A 181 -1.40 0.79 7.47
CA GLY A 181 -1.85 1.42 8.72
C GLY A 181 -0.73 1.55 9.76
N GLU A 182 0.09 0.52 9.92
CA GLU A 182 1.23 0.57 10.85
C GLU A 182 2.32 1.53 10.38
N LEU A 183 2.55 1.65 9.08
CA LEU A 183 3.47 2.63 8.51
C LEU A 183 2.99 4.05 8.76
N TYR A 184 1.72 4.36 8.52
CA TYR A 184 1.14 5.67 8.85
C TYR A 184 1.37 6.02 10.33
N ARG A 185 1.08 5.09 11.24
CA ARG A 185 1.28 5.26 12.69
C ARG A 185 2.73 5.56 13.03
N ARG A 186 3.68 4.83 12.43
CA ARG A 186 5.12 5.02 12.65
C ARG A 186 5.65 6.31 12.04
N THR A 187 5.05 6.79 10.96
CA THR A 187 5.41 8.07 10.34
C THR A 187 4.74 9.29 10.99
N GLY A 188 3.87 9.07 11.98
CA GLY A 188 3.21 10.12 12.77
C GLY A 188 1.78 10.46 12.36
N ASP A 189 1.27 9.94 11.23
CA ASP A 189 -0.13 10.19 10.85
C ASP A 189 -1.06 9.15 11.49
N CYS A 190 -1.32 9.37 12.78
CA CYS A 190 -2.10 8.44 13.58
C CYS A 190 -3.58 8.38 13.15
N LYS A 191 -4.11 9.46 12.56
CA LYS A 191 -5.50 9.53 12.07
C LYS A 191 -5.69 8.59 10.88
N GLU A 192 -4.80 8.67 9.89
CA GLU A 192 -4.86 7.75 8.77
C GLU A 192 -4.57 6.31 9.20
N ALA A 193 -3.66 6.09 10.14
CA ALA A 193 -3.42 4.75 10.70
C ALA A 193 -4.72 4.10 11.22
N VAL A 194 -5.53 4.83 12.00
CA VAL A 194 -6.82 4.35 12.51
C VAL A 194 -7.77 3.99 11.36
N ASN A 195 -7.84 4.82 10.32
CA ASN A 195 -8.66 4.55 9.13
C ASN A 195 -8.25 3.25 8.44
N TRP A 196 -6.95 3.02 8.26
CA TRP A 196 -6.42 1.80 7.64
C TRP A 196 -6.65 0.55 8.50
N PHE A 197 -6.44 0.63 9.82
CA PHE A 197 -6.73 -0.48 10.71
C PHE A 197 -8.23 -0.83 10.75
N ASN A 198 -9.13 0.15 10.69
CA ASN A 198 -10.57 -0.10 10.56
C ASN A 198 -10.89 -0.91 9.30
N ARG A 199 -10.24 -0.60 8.15
CA ARG A 199 -10.41 -1.35 6.89
C ARG A 199 -10.01 -2.82 7.06
N VAL A 200 -8.94 -3.10 7.81
CA VAL A 200 -8.50 -4.47 8.12
C VAL A 200 -9.53 -5.21 8.99
N ILE A 201 -10.04 -4.58 10.04
CA ILE A 201 -11.00 -5.20 10.98
C ILE A 201 -12.31 -5.61 10.28
N VAL A 202 -12.80 -4.79 9.34
CA VAL A 202 -14.02 -5.07 8.58
C VAL A 202 -13.79 -5.98 7.38
N HIS A 203 -12.54 -6.34 7.08
CA HIS A 203 -12.22 -7.12 5.89
C HIS A 203 -12.84 -8.52 5.96
N LYS A 204 -13.51 -8.94 4.87
CA LYS A 204 -14.27 -10.21 4.82
C LYS A 204 -13.45 -11.44 5.23
N HIS A 205 -12.17 -11.45 4.88
CA HIS A 205 -11.27 -12.58 5.09
C HIS A 205 -10.41 -12.47 6.37
N ILE A 206 -10.62 -11.47 7.23
CA ILE A 206 -9.80 -11.23 8.43
C ILE A 206 -9.74 -12.43 9.37
N LYS A 207 -10.84 -13.21 9.46
CA LYS A 207 -10.92 -14.41 10.28
C LYS A 207 -9.98 -15.54 9.85
N GLN A 208 -9.47 -15.50 8.61
CA GLN A 208 -8.45 -16.43 8.13
C GLN A 208 -7.05 -16.09 8.68
N TYR A 209 -6.86 -14.87 9.18
CA TYR A 209 -5.59 -14.34 9.69
C TYR A 209 -5.73 -13.84 11.14
N PRO A 210 -6.02 -14.73 12.11
CA PRO A 210 -6.31 -14.34 13.50
C PRO A 210 -5.15 -13.59 14.17
N HIS A 211 -3.90 -13.91 13.80
CA HIS A 211 -2.73 -13.17 14.26
C HIS A 211 -2.76 -11.71 13.80
N ILE A 212 -3.09 -11.46 12.52
CA ILE A 212 -3.19 -10.10 11.97
C ILE A 212 -4.39 -9.38 12.59
N GLU A 213 -5.52 -10.06 12.80
CA GLU A 213 -6.67 -9.47 13.50
C GLU A 213 -6.29 -8.96 14.89
N LYS A 214 -5.62 -9.80 15.70
CA LYS A 214 -5.19 -9.44 17.04
C LYS A 214 -4.24 -8.24 17.02
N LEU A 215 -3.20 -8.33 16.19
CA LEU A 215 -2.19 -7.29 16.05
C LEU A 215 -2.81 -5.96 15.58
N THR A 216 -3.75 -6.01 14.64
CA THR A 216 -4.50 -4.82 14.16
C THR A 216 -5.25 -4.15 15.29
N ARG A 217 -5.93 -4.90 16.16
CA ARG A 217 -6.68 -4.32 17.29
C ARG A 217 -5.75 -3.66 18.31
N GLU A 218 -4.60 -4.29 18.57
CA GLU A 218 -3.57 -3.74 19.45
C GLU A 218 -3.01 -2.42 18.89
N GLN A 219 -2.60 -2.40 17.61
CA GLN A 219 -2.06 -1.18 16.98
C GLN A 219 -3.12 -0.10 16.77
N TRP A 220 -4.38 -0.47 16.52
CA TRP A 220 -5.49 0.48 16.44
C TRP A 220 -5.73 1.21 17.76
N ALA A 221 -5.65 0.51 18.89
CA ALA A 221 -5.80 1.14 20.21
C ALA A 221 -4.68 2.17 20.44
N LEU A 222 -3.44 1.79 20.16
CA LEU A 222 -2.28 2.69 20.25
C LEU A 222 -2.42 3.91 19.33
N ALA A 223 -2.79 3.69 18.06
CA ALA A 223 -2.97 4.78 17.10
C ALA A 223 -4.08 5.76 17.55
N ARG A 224 -5.15 5.26 18.17
CA ARG A 224 -6.22 6.13 18.72
C ARG A 224 -5.76 6.94 19.93
N GLU A 225 -4.95 6.36 20.80
CA GLU A 225 -4.36 7.09 21.94
C GLU A 225 -3.41 8.18 21.43
N GLN A 226 -2.55 7.85 20.47
CA GLN A 226 -1.61 8.79 19.85
C GLN A 226 -2.35 9.93 19.12
N ALA A 227 -3.41 9.62 18.35
CA ALA A 227 -4.21 10.61 17.64
C ALA A 227 -4.99 11.57 18.56
N GLN A 228 -5.25 11.19 19.83
CA GLN A 228 -5.86 12.08 20.82
C GLN A 228 -4.85 13.03 21.48
N LEU A 229 -3.56 12.65 21.47
CA LEU A 229 -2.47 13.43 22.03
C LEU A 229 -1.91 14.45 21.01
N GLU A 230 -2.20 14.27 19.72
CA GLU A 230 -1.89 15.21 18.64
C GLU A 230 -3.11 16.12 18.39
N PRO A 231 -3.22 17.30 19.04
CA PRO A 231 -4.21 18.30 18.65
C PRO A 231 -3.91 18.75 17.21
N ASP A 232 -4.97 19.02 16.44
CA ASP A 232 -4.95 19.39 15.02
C ASP A 232 -3.82 20.40 14.66
N SER A 233 -2.63 19.90 14.31
CA SER A 233 -1.62 20.70 13.63
C SER A 233 -1.91 20.66 12.15
N GLU A 234 -2.17 21.85 11.60
CA GLU A 234 -2.54 22.14 10.21
C GLU A 234 -1.76 21.31 9.19
N GLY A 235 -2.51 20.77 8.22
CA GLY A 235 -2.00 19.92 7.16
C GLY A 235 -0.89 20.59 6.36
N THR A 236 0.29 19.96 6.36
CA THR A 236 1.33 20.28 5.39
C THR A 236 0.97 19.60 4.08
N VAL A 237 0.22 20.31 3.23
CA VAL A 237 0.04 19.94 1.83
C VAL A 237 1.36 20.22 1.13
N SER A 238 2.15 19.17 0.87
CA SER A 238 3.25 19.28 -0.09
C SER A 238 2.70 19.10 -1.49
N ASP A 239 2.64 20.21 -2.23
CA ASP A 239 2.34 20.27 -3.64
C ASP A 239 3.20 19.29 -4.45
N ILE A 240 2.55 18.42 -5.22
CA ILE A 240 3.15 17.83 -6.42
C ILE A 240 2.25 18.21 -7.60
N ASP A 241 2.69 19.26 -8.28
CA ASP A 241 2.26 19.69 -9.60
C ASP A 241 2.55 18.60 -10.64
N VAL A 242 1.50 18.13 -11.33
CA VAL A 242 1.64 17.56 -12.68
C VAL A 242 0.50 18.08 -13.55
N SER A 243 0.77 19.23 -14.14
CA SER A 243 0.05 19.75 -15.29
C SER A 243 0.20 18.86 -16.54
N GLN A 244 -0.95 18.39 -17.04
CA GLN A 244 -1.33 18.17 -18.45
C GLN A 244 -0.52 17.20 -19.35
N ARG A 245 -1.23 16.22 -19.95
CA ARG A 245 -1.73 16.32 -21.34
C ARG A 245 -2.62 15.13 -21.76
N LYS A 246 -3.61 15.50 -22.57
CA LYS A 246 -4.67 14.71 -23.21
C LYS A 246 -4.09 13.70 -24.21
N ASP A 247 -4.78 12.57 -24.41
CA ASP A 247 -5.59 12.37 -25.63
C ASP A 247 -6.42 11.08 -25.57
N LYS A 248 -7.70 11.23 -25.94
CA LYS A 248 -8.65 10.17 -26.33
C LYS A 248 -8.33 9.79 -27.79
N PRO A 249 -8.71 8.60 -28.26
CA PRO A 249 -9.98 8.58 -28.99
C PRO A 249 -10.82 7.32 -28.74
N GLU A 250 -11.98 7.35 -29.39
CA GLU A 250 -13.26 6.73 -29.12
C GLU A 250 -13.60 5.70 -30.22
N LYS A 251 -14.71 4.97 -30.03
CA LYS A 251 -15.48 4.12 -30.98
C LYS A 251 -15.06 2.64 -31.06
N ASP A 252 -15.94 1.64 -31.18
CA ASP A 252 -17.35 1.57 -31.58
C ASP A 252 -18.05 0.36 -30.96
N ALA A 253 -19.39 0.43 -30.91
CA ALA A 253 -20.31 -0.60 -30.48
C ALA A 253 -20.39 -1.82 -31.44
N LYS A 254 -20.77 -3.00 -30.92
CA LYS A 254 -22.04 -3.67 -31.27
C LYS A 254 -22.28 -5.00 -30.55
N THR A 255 -23.57 -5.20 -30.36
CA THR A 255 -24.38 -6.19 -29.64
C THR A 255 -24.34 -7.61 -30.25
N ALA A 256 -24.47 -8.64 -29.42
CA ALA A 256 -25.14 -9.89 -29.78
C ALA A 256 -25.82 -10.53 -28.55
N THR A 257 -26.87 -11.28 -28.83
CA THR A 257 -28.11 -11.42 -28.06
C THR A 257 -28.18 -12.61 -27.08
N ALA A 258 -29.10 -12.43 -26.13
CA ALA A 258 -29.52 -13.24 -24.98
C ALA A 258 -29.84 -14.73 -25.18
N SER A 259 -29.74 -15.48 -24.07
CA SER A 259 -30.63 -16.60 -23.72
C SER A 259 -30.92 -16.55 -22.21
N ASN A 260 -32.21 -16.47 -21.87
CA ASN A 260 -32.80 -16.21 -20.55
C ASN A 260 -32.77 -17.42 -19.58
N ILE A 261 -32.49 -17.17 -18.29
CA ILE A 261 -33.18 -17.81 -17.14
C ILE A 261 -33.41 -16.72 -16.07
N GLY A 262 -34.67 -16.56 -15.65
CA GLY A 262 -35.22 -15.36 -15.02
C GLY A 262 -34.67 -14.99 -13.63
N LYS A 263 -34.66 -13.69 -13.35
CA LYS A 263 -34.46 -13.08 -12.02
C LYS A 263 -35.13 -11.70 -11.97
N VAL A 264 -35.82 -11.47 -10.85
CA VAL A 264 -36.33 -10.23 -10.24
C VAL A 264 -36.04 -8.94 -11.04
N LYS A 265 -37.06 -8.12 -11.32
CA LYS A 265 -36.93 -6.81 -11.99
C LYS A 265 -35.94 -5.90 -11.22
N ILE A 266 -34.70 -5.86 -11.68
CA ILE A 266 -33.67 -4.90 -11.27
C ILE A 266 -33.97 -3.61 -12.06
N PRO A 267 -34.13 -2.43 -11.41
CA PRO A 267 -34.26 -1.17 -12.15
C PRO A 267 -33.02 -0.93 -13.01
N PRO A 268 -33.16 -0.25 -14.17
CA PRO A 268 -32.06 -0.07 -15.12
C PRO A 268 -30.84 0.52 -14.41
N ARG A 269 -29.69 -0.16 -14.52
CA ARG A 269 -28.44 0.27 -13.89
C ARG A 269 -28.01 1.59 -14.50
N ARG A 270 -28.18 2.69 -13.77
CA ARG A 270 -27.55 3.98 -14.10
C ARG A 270 -26.03 3.77 -14.11
N PRO A 271 -25.28 4.31 -15.08
CA PRO A 271 -23.83 4.23 -15.09
C PRO A 271 -23.29 4.83 -13.78
N SER A 272 -22.48 4.06 -13.05
CA SER A 272 -21.86 4.55 -11.82
C SER A 272 -20.62 5.37 -12.18
N MET A 273 -20.63 6.65 -11.85
CA MET A 273 -19.45 7.52 -11.90
C MET A 273 -18.94 7.71 -10.47
N GLN A 274 -17.62 7.73 -10.29
CA GLN A 274 -17.00 7.98 -8.99
C GLN A 274 -16.73 9.48 -8.85
N MET A 275 -17.32 10.09 -7.82
CA MET A 275 -17.04 11.45 -7.40
C MET A 275 -16.65 11.39 -5.91
N PRO A 276 -15.39 11.68 -5.54
CA PRO A 276 -15.01 11.75 -4.14
C PRO A 276 -15.75 12.92 -3.48
N ALA A 277 -16.44 12.66 -2.37
CA ALA A 277 -17.14 13.67 -1.59
C ALA A 277 -16.42 13.87 -0.25
N HIS A 278 -16.02 15.10 0.05
CA HIS A 278 -15.51 15.48 1.36
C HIS A 278 -16.71 15.80 2.26
N LEU A 279 -16.89 15.04 3.33
CA LEU A 279 -17.99 15.21 4.29
C LEU A 279 -17.42 15.61 5.65
N TYR A 280 -18.14 16.45 6.37
CA TYR A 280 -17.80 16.81 7.74
C TYR A 280 -18.00 15.61 8.69
N ALA A 281 -17.30 15.63 9.83
CA ALA A 281 -17.31 14.52 10.78
C ALA A 281 -18.72 14.18 11.30
N ASP A 282 -19.53 15.19 11.59
CA ASP A 282 -20.92 15.06 12.04
C ASP A 282 -21.84 14.42 10.97
N GLN A 283 -21.63 14.76 9.69
CA GLN A 283 -22.35 14.16 8.56
C GLN A 283 -22.02 12.66 8.43
N ILE A 284 -20.75 12.28 8.61
CA ILE A 284 -20.29 10.89 8.56
C ILE A 284 -20.88 10.09 9.73
N ASP A 285 -20.93 10.68 10.92
CA ASP A 285 -21.52 10.06 12.12
C ASP A 285 -23.02 9.87 11.94
N TRP A 286 -23.73 10.86 11.41
CA TRP A 286 -25.15 10.77 11.12
C TRP A 286 -25.47 9.65 10.10
N LEU A 287 -24.71 9.55 9.00
CA LEU A 287 -24.84 8.46 8.04
C LEU A 287 -24.60 7.09 8.68
N THR A 288 -23.63 7.01 9.59
CA THR A 288 -23.33 5.77 10.34
C THR A 288 -24.52 5.35 11.21
N ARG A 289 -25.19 6.31 11.87
CA ARG A 289 -26.40 6.03 12.66
C ARG A 289 -27.54 5.47 11.81
N ILE A 290 -27.75 6.00 10.60
CA ILE A 290 -28.80 5.49 9.69
C ILE A 290 -28.51 4.05 9.27
N VAL A 291 -27.27 3.76 8.87
CA VAL A 291 -26.85 2.40 8.48
C VAL A 291 -27.08 1.41 9.63
N ASN A 292 -26.68 1.79 10.85
CA ASN A 292 -26.84 0.96 12.03
C ASN A 292 -28.33 0.75 12.38
N ASN A 293 -29.17 1.78 12.28
CA ASN A 293 -30.60 1.66 12.53
C ASN A 293 -31.28 0.71 11.52
N GLY A 294 -30.94 0.82 10.23
CA GLY A 294 -31.45 -0.07 9.18
C GLY A 294 -31.00 -1.52 9.40
N TYR A 295 -29.73 -1.72 9.75
CA TYR A 295 -29.16 -3.04 10.02
C TYR A 295 -29.78 -3.68 11.27
N ASN A 296 -29.91 -2.94 12.37
CA ASN A 296 -30.50 -3.44 13.61
C ASN A 296 -31.96 -3.89 13.41
N SER A 297 -32.69 -3.24 12.49
CA SER A 297 -34.10 -3.54 12.22
C SER A 297 -34.30 -4.69 11.23
N THR A 298 -33.47 -4.76 10.17
CA THR A 298 -33.70 -5.67 9.03
C THR A 298 -32.64 -6.75 8.85
N LYS A 299 -31.54 -6.70 9.61
CA LYS A 299 -30.32 -7.52 9.45
C LYS A 299 -29.68 -7.45 8.06
N ASN A 300 -30.12 -6.52 7.21
CA ASN A 300 -29.55 -6.26 5.89
C ASN A 300 -28.68 -5.01 5.94
N LEU A 301 -27.46 -5.13 5.43
CA LEU A 301 -26.50 -4.03 5.44
C LEU A 301 -26.73 -3.15 4.20
N VAL A 302 -27.04 -1.88 4.45
CA VAL A 302 -27.09 -0.82 3.44
C VAL A 302 -25.84 0.05 3.63
N SER A 303 -25.01 0.21 2.61
CA SER A 303 -23.78 1.00 2.72
C SER A 303 -24.08 2.51 2.83
N LYS A 304 -23.14 3.29 3.37
CA LYS A 304 -23.26 4.76 3.45
C LYS A 304 -23.50 5.39 2.07
N GLU A 305 -22.86 4.86 1.03
CA GLU A 305 -23.07 5.28 -0.37
C GLU A 305 -24.49 4.95 -0.88
N GLN A 306 -25.08 3.84 -0.42
CA GLN A 306 -26.47 3.52 -0.76
C GLN A 306 -27.44 4.47 -0.06
N VAL A 307 -27.17 4.85 1.19
CA VAL A 307 -27.95 5.87 1.92
C VAL A 307 -27.85 7.23 1.22
N LEU A 308 -26.64 7.67 0.85
CA LEU A 308 -26.43 8.92 0.11
C LEU A 308 -27.14 8.93 -1.24
N ARG A 309 -27.06 7.83 -2.00
CA ARG A 309 -27.80 7.70 -3.27
C ARG A 309 -29.30 7.76 -3.07
N ALA A 310 -29.83 7.10 -2.03
CA ALA A 310 -31.26 7.13 -1.73
C ALA A 310 -31.73 8.54 -1.33
N LEU A 311 -30.93 9.28 -0.57
CA LEU A 311 -31.22 10.68 -0.23
C LEU A 311 -31.22 11.56 -1.48
N LEU A 312 -30.19 11.47 -2.32
CA LEU A 312 -30.10 12.23 -3.56
C LEU A 312 -31.24 11.89 -4.52
N ASP A 313 -31.59 10.60 -4.68
CA ASP A 313 -32.72 10.19 -5.51
C ASP A 313 -34.06 10.75 -4.98
N ALA A 314 -34.24 10.81 -3.66
CA ALA A 314 -35.44 11.39 -3.06
C ALA A 314 -35.51 12.91 -3.27
N VAL A 315 -34.37 13.61 -3.11
CA VAL A 315 -34.25 15.05 -3.34
C VAL A 315 -34.49 15.39 -4.81
N ILE A 316 -33.84 14.68 -5.74
CA ILE A 316 -34.03 14.87 -7.19
C ILE A 316 -35.50 14.66 -7.57
N LYS A 317 -36.15 13.63 -7.02
CA LYS A 317 -37.56 13.35 -7.28
C LYS A 317 -38.50 14.46 -6.77
N ASN A 318 -38.18 15.08 -5.64
CA ASN A 318 -39.02 16.11 -5.02
C ASN A 318 -38.77 17.51 -5.60
N LEU A 319 -37.54 17.80 -6.03
CA LEU A 319 -37.17 19.11 -6.56
C LEU A 319 -37.28 19.21 -8.08
N ASP A 320 -37.12 18.10 -8.83
CA ASP A 320 -37.20 18.00 -10.29
C ASP A 320 -36.55 19.19 -11.04
N ASN A 321 -37.32 20.25 -11.38
CA ASN A 321 -36.83 21.47 -12.06
C ASN A 321 -36.68 22.71 -11.15
N ASN A 322 -37.08 22.63 -9.88
CA ASN A 322 -37.02 23.71 -8.90
C ASN A 322 -35.68 23.67 -8.15
N LEU A 323 -34.61 24.08 -8.83
CA LEU A 323 -33.26 24.16 -8.28
C LEU A 323 -32.96 25.57 -7.76
N PRO A 324 -32.21 25.72 -6.65
CA PRO A 324 -31.71 27.01 -6.21
C PRO A 324 -30.90 27.69 -7.32
N GLN A 325 -31.16 28.97 -7.60
CA GLN A 325 -30.50 29.71 -8.70
C GLN A 325 -29.55 30.81 -8.23
N GLN A 326 -29.67 31.27 -6.98
CA GLN A 326 -28.91 32.41 -6.45
C GLN A 326 -28.29 32.03 -5.10
N PHE A 327 -27.05 31.57 -5.12
CA PHE A 327 -26.26 31.25 -3.93
C PHE A 327 -24.77 31.47 -4.23
N SER A 328 -24.02 31.96 -3.24
CA SER A 328 -22.58 32.22 -3.32
C SER A 328 -21.78 31.52 -2.22
N SER A 329 -22.46 30.91 -1.24
CA SER A 329 -21.85 30.17 -0.13
C SER A 329 -22.55 28.84 0.15
N GLU A 330 -21.87 27.93 0.84
CA GLU A 330 -22.44 26.65 1.29
C GLU A 330 -23.59 26.84 2.29
N GLU A 331 -23.49 27.87 3.14
CA GLU A 331 -24.52 28.21 4.13
C GLU A 331 -25.81 28.69 3.46
N GLU A 332 -25.71 29.59 2.46
CA GLU A 332 -26.86 30.05 1.67
C GLU A 332 -27.53 28.88 0.93
N LEU A 333 -26.74 27.97 0.36
CA LEU A 333 -27.25 26.81 -0.34
C LEU A 333 -27.98 25.85 0.63
N LYS A 334 -27.46 25.69 1.85
CA LYS A 334 -28.09 24.88 2.91
C LYS A 334 -29.43 25.46 3.35
N ASP A 335 -29.52 26.78 3.51
CA ASP A 335 -30.77 27.45 3.88
C ASP A 335 -31.83 27.33 2.78
N LEU A 336 -31.44 27.53 1.51
CA LEU A 336 -32.33 27.35 0.35
C LEU A 336 -32.82 25.91 0.22
N PHE A 337 -31.96 24.91 0.41
CA PHE A 337 -32.38 23.51 0.46
C PHE A 337 -33.29 23.23 1.67
N GLY A 338 -33.04 23.89 2.81
CA GLY A 338 -33.89 23.84 3.99
C GLY A 338 -35.31 24.27 3.65
N GLU A 339 -35.49 25.47 3.12
CA GLU A 339 -36.79 26.04 2.73
C GLU A 339 -37.52 25.14 1.71
N LEU A 340 -36.81 24.66 0.70
CA LEU A 340 -37.37 23.80 -0.35
C LEU A 340 -37.77 22.40 0.15
N LEU A 341 -37.07 21.85 1.15
CA LEU A 341 -37.39 20.53 1.73
C LEU A 341 -38.47 20.61 2.82
N THR A 342 -38.62 21.75 3.49
CA THR A 342 -39.65 21.97 4.54
C THR A 342 -40.98 22.48 4.03
N GLY A 343 -41.10 22.75 2.71
CA GLY A 343 -42.20 23.47 2.06
C GLY A 343 -43.52 23.52 2.81
N ASP A 344 -44.01 24.76 3.03
CA ASP A 344 -45.33 25.10 3.55
C ASP A 344 -46.38 24.03 3.20
N ARG A 345 -46.87 23.36 4.25
CA ARG A 345 -48.04 22.50 4.20
C ARG A 345 -49.33 23.28 4.26
#